data_AF-A0A0E3QX91-F1
#
_entry.id   AF-A0A0E3QX91-F1
#
_cell.length_a   1.000
_cell.length_b   1.000
_cell.length_c   1.000
_cell.angle_alpha   90.00
_cell.angle_beta   90.00
_cell.angle_gamma   90.00
#
_symmetry.space_group_name_H-M   'P 1'
#
loop_
_entity.id
_entity.type
_entity.pdbx_description
1 polymer ?
#
loop_
_entity_poly.entity_id
_entity_poly.type
_entity_poly.pdbx_seq_one_letter_code
_entity_poly.pdbx_strand_id
1 'polypeptide(L)'
;MQDFIAISKEVIPLEKSTITIKNENQERRAVFEKMIQEIDLFEKEMRECIETHVAGVDTPEILEIKEKTFETSSSVALAKKNEKLAEIDNENKLDLMEMQQLDTRILSALSPFFEDSIYGAQNARYAFMEDKTLKGKQVSFIDNLQYEFELLFTQDTLKVKDLQNLTLPIWSKGGILSREEKVKKIDVSDFYIKNIKYEKNSLKTVLEDKDAENKFTISSDEKTFLIMHRDYEITRDQELAAALNRDLVDSFITKLKGFFTEFVGSKKLINITLDGKNVIKEDRVFDCLKLIASIYGRLVKECLEKGYTEEEITIKIEEPGGTRTEKYLEKSEILRELSTIGKEGEDLATLLRVKEA
;
A
#
# COMPACT_ATOMS: atom_id res chain seq x y z
N MET A 1 6.38 -5.47 -20.22
CA MET A 1 6.40 -6.94 -20.41
C MET A 1 7.64 -7.56 -19.79
N GLN A 2 8.86 -7.17 -20.21
CA GLN A 2 10.10 -7.69 -19.61
C GLN A 2 10.16 -7.46 -18.09
N ASP A 3 9.82 -6.26 -17.62
CA ASP A 3 9.77 -5.97 -16.17
C ASP A 3 8.75 -6.83 -15.43
N PHE A 4 7.62 -7.15 -16.06
CA PHE A 4 6.59 -8.05 -15.50
C PHE A 4 7.12 -9.48 -15.34
N ILE A 5 7.85 -9.97 -16.34
CA ILE A 5 8.48 -11.29 -16.28
C ILE A 5 9.55 -11.31 -15.18
N ALA A 6 10.44 -10.31 -15.17
CA ALA A 6 11.51 -10.19 -14.20
C ALA A 6 10.96 -10.16 -12.77
N ILE A 7 9.93 -9.33 -12.53
CA ILE A 7 9.35 -9.24 -11.18
C ILE A 7 8.63 -10.52 -10.78
N SER A 8 7.95 -11.20 -11.72
CA SER A 8 7.30 -12.49 -11.46
C SER A 8 8.31 -13.56 -11.05
N LYS A 9 9.48 -13.59 -11.70
CA LYS A 9 10.58 -14.50 -11.34
C LYS A 9 11.14 -14.24 -9.94
N GLU A 10 11.12 -12.99 -9.49
CA GLU A 10 11.62 -12.60 -8.18
C GLU A 10 10.61 -12.87 -7.06
N VAL A 11 9.35 -12.44 -7.23
CA VAL A 11 8.39 -12.41 -6.11
C VAL A 11 7.63 -13.71 -5.90
N ILE A 12 7.40 -14.51 -6.94
CA ILE A 12 6.69 -15.81 -6.80
C ILE A 12 7.47 -16.76 -5.87
N PRO A 13 8.80 -16.93 -6.00
CA PRO A 13 9.56 -17.74 -5.04
C PRO A 13 9.49 -17.20 -3.60
N LEU A 14 9.49 -15.87 -3.42
CA LEU A 14 9.41 -15.26 -2.09
C LEU A 14 8.07 -15.55 -1.41
N GLU A 15 6.96 -15.44 -2.15
CA GLU A 15 5.64 -15.84 -1.65
C GLU A 15 5.60 -17.31 -1.27
N LYS A 16 6.16 -18.20 -2.12
CA LYS A 16 6.26 -19.63 -1.80
C LYS A 16 7.01 -19.87 -0.50
N SER A 17 8.11 -19.16 -0.26
CA SER A 17 8.84 -19.23 1.02
C SER A 17 7.98 -18.82 2.21
N THR A 18 7.20 -17.74 2.09
CA THR A 18 6.26 -17.32 3.16
C THR A 18 5.22 -18.41 3.45
N ILE A 19 4.63 -18.99 2.42
CA ILE A 19 3.64 -20.09 2.56
C ILE A 19 4.29 -21.31 3.21
N THR A 20 5.51 -21.68 2.81
CA THR A 20 6.26 -22.79 3.42
C THR A 20 6.49 -22.56 4.91
N ILE A 21 6.97 -21.39 5.32
CA ILE A 21 7.18 -21.06 6.74
C ILE A 21 5.87 -21.17 7.53
N LYS A 22 4.75 -20.67 6.99
CA LYS A 22 3.43 -20.77 7.63
C LYS A 22 3.00 -22.22 7.82
N ASN A 23 3.14 -23.05 6.79
CA ASN A 23 2.77 -24.46 6.85
C ASN A 23 3.65 -25.23 7.84
N GLU A 24 4.97 -25.05 7.77
CA GLU A 24 5.90 -25.70 8.70
C GLU A 24 5.67 -25.27 10.15
N ASN A 25 5.39 -23.99 10.40
CA ASN A 25 5.02 -23.50 11.72
C ASN A 25 3.75 -24.18 12.25
N GLN A 26 2.73 -24.32 11.40
CA GLN A 26 1.49 -25.00 11.76
C GLN A 26 1.73 -26.49 12.10
N GLU A 27 2.54 -27.19 11.32
CA GLU A 27 2.92 -28.58 11.60
C GLU A 27 3.70 -28.71 12.90
N ARG A 28 4.71 -27.85 13.12
CA ARG A 28 5.49 -27.82 14.36
C ARG A 28 4.61 -27.56 15.58
N ARG A 29 3.69 -26.58 15.51
CA ARG A 29 2.74 -26.30 16.60
C ARG A 29 1.89 -27.52 16.95
N ALA A 30 1.37 -28.23 15.96
CA ALA A 30 0.59 -29.43 16.20
C ALA A 30 1.40 -30.52 16.93
N VAL A 31 2.70 -30.66 16.60
CA VAL A 31 3.62 -31.57 17.30
C VAL A 31 3.82 -31.14 18.76
N PHE A 32 4.09 -29.85 19.02
CA PHE A 32 4.28 -29.35 20.38
C PHE A 32 3.02 -29.45 21.24
N GLU A 33 1.85 -29.12 20.69
CA GLU A 33 0.56 -29.27 21.38
C GLU A 33 0.32 -30.74 21.77
N LYS A 34 0.66 -31.68 20.89
CA LYS A 34 0.59 -33.11 21.20
C LYS A 34 1.55 -33.49 22.34
N MET A 35 2.78 -32.99 22.34
CA MET A 35 3.73 -33.25 23.43
C MET A 35 3.22 -32.74 24.79
N ILE A 36 2.58 -31.56 24.81
CA ILE A 36 1.95 -31.02 26.03
C ILE A 36 0.83 -31.94 26.53
N GLN A 37 -0.01 -32.44 25.62
CA GLN A 37 -1.08 -33.40 25.96
C GLN A 37 -0.52 -34.73 26.47
N GLU A 38 0.59 -35.22 25.90
CA GLU A 38 1.27 -36.44 26.36
C GLU A 38 1.83 -36.26 27.79
N ILE A 39 2.34 -35.07 28.13
CA ILE A 39 2.78 -34.74 29.50
C ILE A 39 1.59 -34.76 30.47
N ASP A 40 0.47 -34.13 30.10
CA ASP A 40 -0.74 -34.11 30.93
C ASP A 40 -1.31 -35.52 31.15
N LEU A 41 -1.31 -36.35 30.11
CA LEU A 41 -1.76 -37.74 30.18
C LEU A 41 -0.85 -38.55 31.12
N PHE A 42 0.47 -38.43 30.98
CA PHE A 42 1.43 -39.13 31.82
C PHE A 42 1.29 -38.73 33.30
N GLU A 43 1.13 -37.43 33.60
CA GLU A 43 0.91 -36.95 34.97
C GLU A 43 -0.37 -37.56 35.57
N LYS A 44 -1.45 -37.59 34.78
CA LYS A 44 -2.73 -38.16 35.19
C LYS A 44 -2.61 -39.67 35.46
N GLU A 45 -2.02 -40.43 34.54
CA GLU A 45 -1.86 -41.88 34.68
C GLU A 45 -0.98 -42.24 35.89
N MET A 46 0.08 -41.47 36.16
CA MET A 46 0.87 -41.65 37.38
C MET A 46 0.04 -41.43 38.65
N ARG A 47 -0.76 -40.36 38.68
CA ARG A 47 -1.62 -40.05 39.83
C ARG A 47 -2.61 -41.19 40.08
N GLU A 48 -3.30 -41.65 39.04
CA GLU A 48 -4.25 -42.77 39.14
C GLU A 48 -3.59 -44.08 39.61
N CYS A 49 -2.37 -44.36 39.12
CA CYS A 49 -1.61 -45.55 39.52
C CYS A 49 -1.25 -45.54 41.02
N ILE A 50 -0.78 -44.40 41.52
CA ILE A 50 -0.44 -44.23 42.94
C ILE A 50 -1.70 -44.27 43.81
N GLU A 51 -2.77 -43.58 43.42
CA GLU A 51 -4.06 -43.61 44.14
C GLU A 51 -4.60 -45.03 44.28
N THR A 52 -4.47 -45.84 43.23
CA THR A 52 -4.88 -47.25 43.24
C THR A 52 -4.03 -48.08 44.21
N HIS A 53 -2.71 -47.88 44.25
CA HIS A 53 -1.81 -48.67 45.11
C HIS A 53 -1.94 -48.34 46.60
N VAL A 54 -2.28 -47.09 46.93
CA VAL A 54 -2.44 -46.63 48.32
C VAL A 54 -3.89 -46.67 48.80
N ALA A 55 -4.80 -47.25 48.01
CA ALA A 55 -6.21 -47.35 48.35
C ALA A 55 -6.41 -48.15 49.65
N GLY A 56 -7.07 -47.54 50.64
CA GLY A 56 -7.31 -48.16 51.95
C GLY A 56 -6.10 -48.22 52.89
N VAL A 57 -5.00 -47.53 52.55
CA VAL A 57 -3.83 -47.39 53.42
C VAL A 57 -3.94 -46.10 54.24
N ASP A 58 -4.04 -46.23 55.56
CA ASP A 58 -4.12 -45.10 56.50
C ASP A 58 -2.80 -44.79 57.23
N THR A 59 -1.70 -45.41 56.81
CA THR A 59 -0.37 -45.20 57.42
C THR A 59 0.15 -43.79 57.08
N PRO A 60 0.39 -42.91 58.07
CA PRO A 60 0.77 -41.51 57.83
C PRO A 60 2.00 -41.34 56.95
N GLU A 61 3.02 -42.17 57.14
CA GLU A 61 4.26 -42.14 56.37
C GLU A 61 4.03 -42.44 54.88
N ILE A 62 3.09 -43.35 54.57
CA ILE A 62 2.75 -43.71 53.18
C ILE A 62 1.95 -42.57 52.53
N LEU A 63 1.06 -41.93 53.27
CA LEU A 63 0.31 -40.76 52.79
C LEU A 63 1.24 -39.56 52.54
N GLU A 64 2.25 -39.34 53.37
CA GLU A 64 3.27 -38.29 53.14
C GLU A 64 4.05 -38.54 51.85
N ILE A 65 4.46 -39.80 51.60
CA ILE A 65 5.15 -40.18 50.36
C ILE A 65 4.26 -39.95 49.14
N LYS A 66 2.97 -40.31 49.21
CA LYS A 66 1.99 -40.07 48.16
C LYS A 66 1.90 -38.58 47.80
N GLU A 67 1.65 -37.73 48.78
CA GLU A 67 1.48 -36.28 48.56
C GLU A 67 2.76 -35.64 47.99
N LYS A 68 3.95 -35.98 48.51
CA LYS A 68 5.23 -35.51 47.95
C LYS A 68 5.44 -35.97 46.51
N THR A 69 5.01 -37.18 46.18
CA THR A 69 5.12 -37.71 44.81
C THR A 69 4.20 -36.94 43.87
N PHE A 70 2.98 -36.61 44.29
CA PHE A 70 2.06 -35.78 43.51
C PHE A 70 2.57 -34.36 43.31
N GLU A 71 3.03 -33.71 44.37
CA GLU A 71 3.60 -32.36 44.28
C GLU A 71 4.79 -32.33 43.32
N THR A 72 5.71 -33.29 43.46
CA THR A 72 6.88 -33.41 42.58
C THR A 72 6.47 -33.67 41.14
N SER A 73 5.54 -34.60 40.90
CA SER A 73 5.02 -34.92 39.57
C SER A 73 4.40 -33.69 38.89
N SER A 74 3.50 -32.99 39.58
CA SER A 74 2.84 -31.79 39.05
C SER A 74 3.83 -30.66 38.79
N SER A 75 4.81 -30.46 39.67
CA SER A 75 5.86 -29.46 39.49
C SER A 75 6.72 -29.76 38.25
N VAL A 76 7.14 -31.02 38.08
CA VAL A 76 7.94 -31.44 36.91
C VAL A 76 7.12 -31.35 35.61
N ALA A 77 5.87 -31.80 35.61
CA ALA A 77 4.99 -31.72 34.45
C ALA A 77 4.76 -30.26 34.03
N LEU A 78 4.48 -29.37 34.99
CA LEU A 78 4.34 -27.93 34.74
C LEU A 78 5.63 -27.32 34.18
N ALA A 79 6.79 -27.66 34.74
CA ALA A 79 8.08 -27.18 34.24
C ALA A 79 8.31 -27.61 32.79
N LYS A 80 8.05 -28.88 32.44
CA LYS A 80 8.19 -29.38 31.07
C LYS A 80 7.21 -28.77 30.09
N LYS A 81 5.96 -28.52 30.49
CA LYS A 81 5.01 -27.77 29.66
C LYS A 81 5.48 -26.35 29.41
N ASN A 82 5.98 -25.66 30.44
CA ASN A 82 6.50 -24.30 30.30
C ASN A 82 7.76 -24.24 29.41
N GLU A 83 8.66 -25.23 29.49
CA GLU A 83 9.77 -25.37 28.55
C GLU A 83 9.28 -25.45 27.10
N LYS A 84 8.27 -26.31 26.82
CA LYS A 84 7.69 -26.44 25.47
C LYS A 84 6.97 -25.19 24.98
N LEU A 85 6.22 -24.51 25.85
CA LEU A 85 5.60 -23.23 25.50
C LEU A 85 6.65 -22.16 25.16
N ALA A 86 7.75 -22.10 25.91
CA ALA A 86 8.84 -21.16 25.63
C ALA A 86 9.56 -21.48 24.31
N GLU A 87 9.75 -22.77 23.97
CA GLU A 87 10.27 -23.20 22.67
C GLU A 87 9.36 -22.71 21.52
N ILE A 88 8.05 -22.95 21.61
CA ILE A 88 7.03 -22.50 20.63
C ILE A 88 7.08 -20.97 20.45
N ASP A 89 7.10 -20.22 21.56
CA ASP A 89 7.12 -18.76 21.52
C ASP A 89 8.39 -18.21 20.84
N ASN A 90 9.54 -18.87 21.07
CA ASN A 90 10.79 -18.47 20.44
C ASN A 90 10.77 -18.75 18.93
N GLU A 91 10.33 -19.94 18.51
CA GLU A 91 10.20 -20.28 17.09
C GLU A 91 9.21 -19.37 16.37
N ASN A 92 8.04 -19.11 16.98
CA ASN A 92 7.05 -18.19 16.42
C ASN A 92 7.59 -16.78 16.18
N LYS A 93 8.46 -16.30 17.09
CA LYS A 93 9.11 -15.00 16.92
C LYS A 93 10.09 -15.00 15.75
N LEU A 94 10.89 -16.06 15.61
CA LEU A 94 11.83 -16.20 14.50
C LEU A 94 11.10 -16.28 13.15
N ASP A 95 10.07 -17.13 13.05
CA ASP A 95 9.24 -17.27 11.85
C ASP A 95 8.55 -15.94 11.50
N LEU A 96 8.03 -15.21 12.49
CA LEU A 96 7.43 -13.90 12.28
C LEU A 96 8.44 -12.87 11.75
N MET A 97 9.66 -12.85 12.27
CA MET A 97 10.72 -11.96 11.80
C MET A 97 11.12 -12.29 10.37
N GLU A 98 11.26 -13.58 10.03
CA GLU A 98 11.59 -14.02 8.67
C GLU A 98 10.48 -13.66 7.68
N MET A 99 9.21 -13.92 8.03
CA MET A 99 8.06 -13.53 7.21
C MET A 99 8.01 -12.01 7.00
N GLN A 100 8.27 -11.19 8.02
CA GLN A 100 8.31 -9.73 7.87
C GLN A 100 9.42 -9.26 6.92
N GLN A 101 10.57 -9.95 6.91
CA GLN A 101 11.65 -9.67 5.97
C GLN A 101 11.25 -10.04 4.54
N LEU A 102 10.60 -11.19 4.35
CA LEU A 102 10.07 -11.61 3.04
C LEU A 102 9.01 -10.63 2.54
N ASP A 103 8.04 -10.24 3.37
CA ASP A 103 7.02 -9.23 3.05
C ASP A 103 7.65 -7.91 2.57
N THR A 104 8.68 -7.45 3.30
CA THR A 104 9.40 -6.22 2.96
C THR A 104 10.14 -6.35 1.63
N ARG A 105 10.77 -7.50 1.38
CA ARG A 105 11.46 -7.79 0.10
C ARG A 105 10.48 -7.83 -1.06
N ILE A 106 9.32 -8.48 -0.89
CA ILE A 106 8.28 -8.52 -1.92
C ILE A 106 7.81 -7.10 -2.25
N LEU A 107 7.43 -6.29 -1.26
CA LEU A 107 7.01 -4.91 -1.49
C LEU A 107 8.11 -4.06 -2.15
N SER A 108 9.36 -4.22 -1.72
CA SER A 108 10.50 -3.50 -2.29
C SER A 108 10.74 -3.89 -3.75
N ALA A 109 10.63 -5.18 -4.09
CA ALA A 109 10.77 -5.66 -5.45
C ALA A 109 9.61 -5.17 -6.33
N LEU A 110 8.38 -5.24 -5.83
CA LEU A 110 7.18 -4.79 -6.56
C LEU A 110 7.15 -3.27 -6.75
N SER A 111 7.79 -2.48 -5.87
CA SER A 111 7.67 -1.02 -5.85
C SER A 111 7.97 -0.38 -7.21
N PRO A 112 9.14 -0.57 -7.85
CA PRO A 112 9.44 0.07 -9.13
C PRO A 112 8.47 -0.34 -10.24
N PHE A 113 8.05 -1.62 -10.24
CA PHE A 113 7.10 -2.12 -11.22
C PHE A 113 5.74 -1.42 -11.08
N PHE A 114 5.23 -1.26 -9.85
CA PHE A 114 3.94 -0.64 -9.58
C PHE A 114 3.91 0.89 -9.79
N GLU A 115 5.06 1.55 -9.86
CA GLU A 115 5.09 3.01 -10.05
C GLU A 115 4.47 3.43 -11.38
N ASP A 116 4.87 2.78 -12.47
CA ASP A 116 4.51 3.21 -13.83
C ASP A 116 4.05 2.06 -14.76
N SER A 117 4.13 0.79 -14.33
CA SER A 117 3.87 -0.34 -15.25
C SER A 117 2.41 -0.77 -15.30
N ILE A 118 1.57 -0.41 -14.33
CA ILE A 118 0.17 -0.86 -14.28
C ILE A 118 -0.69 -0.04 -15.25
N TYR A 119 -0.88 -0.59 -16.46
CA TYR A 119 -1.62 0.09 -17.53
C TYR A 119 -3.07 0.36 -17.15
N GLY A 120 -3.51 1.62 -17.31
CA GLY A 120 -4.90 2.03 -17.08
C GLY A 120 -5.26 2.35 -15.62
N ALA A 121 -4.28 2.29 -14.71
CA ALA A 121 -4.51 2.64 -13.31
C ALA A 121 -4.89 4.11 -13.13
N GLN A 122 -5.91 4.37 -12.30
CA GLN A 122 -6.32 5.70 -11.90
C GLN A 122 -5.60 6.08 -10.62
N ASN A 123 -4.99 7.26 -10.60
CA ASN A 123 -4.18 7.74 -9.48
C ASN A 123 -4.89 8.87 -8.73
N ALA A 124 -4.98 8.75 -7.42
CA ALA A 124 -5.33 9.83 -6.50
C ALA A 124 -4.10 10.17 -5.66
N ARG A 125 -3.65 11.42 -5.71
CA ARG A 125 -2.46 11.92 -5.03
C ARG A 125 -2.84 12.91 -3.94
N TYR A 126 -2.15 12.78 -2.83
CA TYR A 126 -2.40 13.55 -1.62
C TYR A 126 -1.07 14.09 -1.12
N ALA A 127 -1.04 15.38 -0.80
CA ALA A 127 0.02 16.00 -0.03
C ALA A 127 -0.65 16.71 1.16
N PHE A 128 -0.08 16.62 2.34
CA PHE A 128 -0.63 17.26 3.53
C PHE A 128 0.47 17.53 4.57
N MET A 129 0.26 18.58 5.35
CA MET A 129 1.14 18.91 6.46
C MET A 129 0.77 18.06 7.68
N GLU A 130 1.73 17.30 8.20
CA GLU A 130 1.62 16.52 9.44
C GLU A 130 2.91 16.75 10.26
N ASP A 131 2.79 17.11 11.54
CA ASP A 131 3.93 17.41 12.42
C ASP A 131 4.98 18.36 11.80
N LYS A 132 4.50 19.43 11.12
CA LYS A 132 5.30 20.43 10.40
C LYS A 132 6.13 19.89 9.23
N THR A 133 5.87 18.66 8.80
CA THR A 133 6.50 18.02 7.64
C THR A 133 5.46 17.77 6.57
N LEU A 134 5.85 17.96 5.31
CA LEU A 134 5.01 17.63 4.17
C LEU A 134 5.06 16.13 3.93
N LYS A 135 3.91 15.48 4.13
CA LYS A 135 3.71 14.05 3.88
C LYS A 135 2.87 13.86 2.64
N GLY A 136 3.03 12.71 1.97
CA GLY A 136 2.23 12.42 0.79
C GLY A 136 1.87 10.96 0.64
N LYS A 137 0.78 10.75 -0.10
CA LYS A 137 0.25 9.43 -0.42
C LYS A 137 -0.22 9.42 -1.87
N GLN A 138 0.07 8.35 -2.60
CA GLN A 138 -0.65 8.04 -3.84
C GLN A 138 -1.44 6.76 -3.63
N VAL A 139 -2.73 6.80 -3.97
CA VAL A 139 -3.59 5.63 -4.00
C VAL A 139 -3.99 5.41 -5.44
N SER A 140 -3.71 4.21 -5.94
CA SER A 140 -3.92 3.86 -7.34
C SER A 140 -4.89 2.69 -7.41
N PHE A 141 -5.77 2.70 -8.41
CA PHE A 141 -6.85 1.73 -8.55
C PHE A 141 -6.99 1.26 -10.00
N ILE A 142 -7.19 -0.04 -10.18
CA ILE A 142 -7.60 -0.64 -11.45
C ILE A 142 -8.39 -1.91 -11.17
N ASP A 143 -9.57 -2.05 -11.79
CA ASP A 143 -10.47 -3.18 -11.56
C ASP A 143 -10.71 -3.40 -10.04
N ASN A 144 -10.32 -4.55 -9.49
CA ASN A 144 -10.40 -4.91 -8.07
C ASN A 144 -9.06 -4.80 -7.32
N LEU A 145 -8.04 -4.21 -7.94
CA LEU A 145 -6.70 -3.97 -7.39
C LEU A 145 -6.57 -2.52 -6.95
N GLN A 146 -6.11 -2.33 -5.72
CA GLN A 146 -5.69 -1.05 -5.19
C GLN A 146 -4.26 -1.18 -4.66
N TYR A 147 -3.45 -0.15 -4.86
CA TYR A 147 -2.10 -0.09 -4.31
C TYR A 147 -1.75 1.32 -3.86
N GLU A 148 -0.94 1.39 -2.82
CA GLU A 148 -0.64 2.64 -2.11
C GLU A 148 0.85 2.87 -2.01
N PHE A 149 1.26 4.07 -2.41
CA PHE A 149 2.60 4.59 -2.21
C PHE A 149 2.61 5.65 -1.11
N GLU A 150 3.59 5.56 -0.22
CA GLU A 150 4.07 6.71 0.53
C GLU A 150 4.91 7.58 -0.40
N LEU A 151 4.67 8.89 -0.39
CA LEU A 151 5.42 9.86 -1.20
C LEU A 151 6.34 10.67 -0.28
N LEU A 152 7.63 10.66 -0.61
CA LEU A 152 8.64 11.48 0.05
C LEU A 152 8.93 12.70 -0.82
N PHE A 153 8.63 13.89 -0.30
CA PHE A 153 8.89 15.15 -0.99
C PHE A 153 10.31 15.65 -0.73
N THR A 154 10.84 16.43 -1.66
CA THR A 154 12.17 17.06 -1.54
C THR A 154 12.20 18.22 -0.53
N GLN A 155 11.03 18.65 -0.04
CA GLN A 155 10.86 19.78 0.86
C GLN A 155 9.89 19.46 2.00
N ASP A 156 10.18 19.97 3.19
CA ASP A 156 9.38 19.72 4.40
C ASP A 156 8.14 20.62 4.50
N THR A 157 8.08 21.72 3.75
CA THR A 157 6.95 22.64 3.75
C THR A 157 6.71 23.15 2.34
N LEU A 158 5.50 23.63 2.08
CA LEU A 158 5.13 24.22 0.80
C LEU A 158 4.34 25.51 1.05
N LYS A 159 4.83 26.62 0.50
CA LYS A 159 4.14 27.90 0.44
C LYS A 159 3.63 28.18 -0.96
N VAL A 160 2.65 29.08 -1.05
CA VAL A 160 2.06 29.48 -2.33
C VAL A 160 3.14 30.01 -3.28
N LYS A 161 4.04 30.87 -2.79
CA LYS A 161 5.14 31.46 -3.59
C LYS A 161 6.13 30.45 -4.16
N ASP A 162 6.26 29.28 -3.54
CA ASP A 162 7.15 28.22 -4.04
C ASP A 162 6.65 27.68 -5.39
N LEU A 163 5.36 27.85 -5.69
CA LEU A 163 4.78 27.61 -7.01
C LEU A 163 4.63 28.91 -7.79
N GLN A 164 3.98 29.91 -7.20
CA GLN A 164 3.68 31.20 -7.83
C GLN A 164 3.17 32.21 -6.82
N ASN A 165 3.52 33.49 -6.98
CA ASN A 165 2.87 34.56 -6.22
C ASN A 165 1.39 34.68 -6.60
N LEU A 166 0.51 34.77 -5.61
CA LEU A 166 -0.94 34.79 -5.82
C LEU A 166 -1.60 35.82 -4.90
N THR A 167 -2.63 36.48 -5.40
CA THR A 167 -3.42 37.45 -4.65
C THR A 167 -4.90 37.13 -4.81
N LEU A 168 -5.63 37.06 -3.70
CA LEU A 168 -7.05 36.70 -3.67
C LEU A 168 -7.89 37.85 -3.08
N PRO A 169 -9.06 38.16 -3.67
CA PRO A 169 -9.97 39.18 -3.14
C PRO A 169 -10.80 38.65 -1.98
N ILE A 170 -11.03 39.48 -0.97
CA ILE A 170 -11.95 39.23 0.14
C ILE A 170 -12.79 40.46 0.44
N TRP A 171 -13.88 40.26 1.17
CA TRP A 171 -14.57 41.37 1.84
C TRP A 171 -13.79 41.84 3.05
N SER A 172 -13.60 43.15 3.15
CA SER A 172 -13.04 43.80 4.34
C SER A 172 -13.93 44.93 4.79
N LYS A 173 -14.10 45.07 6.10
CA LYS A 173 -14.79 46.23 6.69
C LYS A 173 -13.78 47.36 6.84
N GLY A 174 -14.06 48.53 6.26
CA GLY A 174 -13.19 49.70 6.35
C GLY A 174 -13.99 51.00 6.34
N GLY A 175 -13.41 52.04 6.93
CA GLY A 175 -14.03 53.37 7.06
C GLY A 175 -14.01 53.85 8.52
N ILE A 176 -13.59 55.10 8.73
CA ILE A 176 -13.48 55.72 10.07
C ILE A 176 -14.86 56.21 10.56
N LEU A 177 -15.79 56.49 9.63
CA LEU A 177 -17.10 57.11 9.91
C LEU A 177 -18.29 56.17 9.65
N SER A 178 -18.22 55.31 8.64
CA SER A 178 -19.19 54.24 8.31
C SER A 178 -18.41 52.95 8.07
N ARG A 179 -18.85 51.81 8.64
CA ARG A 179 -18.27 50.50 8.33
C ARG A 179 -18.80 50.06 6.96
N GLU A 180 -18.10 50.45 5.90
CA GLU A 180 -18.42 50.02 4.54
C GLU A 180 -17.69 48.71 4.22
N GLU A 181 -18.37 47.82 3.51
CA GLU A 181 -17.75 46.62 2.95
C GLU A 181 -17.05 46.99 1.65
N LYS A 182 -15.76 46.68 1.57
CA LYS A 182 -14.95 46.94 0.38
C LYS A 182 -14.13 45.71 0.02
N VAL A 183 -13.97 45.50 -1.27
CA VAL A 183 -13.08 44.47 -1.81
C VAL A 183 -11.64 44.81 -1.47
N LYS A 184 -10.97 43.90 -0.76
CA LYS A 184 -9.53 43.97 -0.46
C LYS A 184 -8.82 42.79 -1.12
N LYS A 185 -7.72 43.08 -1.81
CA LYS A 185 -6.81 42.06 -2.32
C LYS A 185 -5.80 41.67 -1.24
N ILE A 186 -5.76 40.39 -0.88
CA ILE A 186 -4.77 39.82 0.04
C ILE A 186 -3.73 39.08 -0.78
N ASP A 187 -2.47 39.43 -0.57
CA ASP A 187 -1.36 38.62 -1.04
C ASP A 187 -1.27 37.33 -0.20
N VAL A 188 -1.48 36.19 -0.86
CA VAL A 188 -1.44 34.87 -0.21
C VAL A 188 -0.12 34.14 -0.48
N SER A 189 0.87 34.81 -1.07
CA SER A 189 2.15 34.19 -1.48
C SER A 189 2.92 33.57 -0.31
N ASP A 190 2.84 34.16 0.89
CA ASP A 190 3.48 33.62 2.10
C ASP A 190 2.63 32.59 2.87
N PHE A 191 1.42 32.27 2.39
CA PHE A 191 0.54 31.28 3.03
C PHE A 191 1.09 29.88 2.80
N TYR A 192 0.87 28.99 3.77
CA TYR A 192 1.21 27.58 3.66
C TYR A 192 0.11 26.82 2.91
N ILE A 193 0.51 25.93 2.02
CA ILE A 193 -0.36 24.93 1.43
C ILE A 193 -0.48 23.77 2.42
N LYS A 194 -1.65 23.67 3.07
CA LYS A 194 -1.90 22.69 4.15
C LYS A 194 -2.23 21.30 3.60
N ASN A 195 -2.89 21.26 2.44
CA ASN A 195 -3.13 20.02 1.72
C ASN A 195 -3.29 20.27 0.21
N ILE A 196 -3.08 19.19 -0.54
CA ILE A 196 -3.39 19.06 -1.96
C ILE A 196 -4.01 17.68 -2.13
N LYS A 197 -5.25 17.62 -2.60
CA LYS A 197 -5.87 16.40 -3.13
C LYS A 197 -5.98 16.55 -4.65
N TYR A 198 -5.37 15.65 -5.40
CA TYR A 198 -5.44 15.62 -6.85
C TYR A 198 -5.88 14.24 -7.33
N GLU A 199 -7.03 14.17 -7.99
CA GLU A 199 -7.62 12.91 -8.46
C GLU A 199 -8.26 13.14 -9.82
N LYS A 200 -7.82 12.37 -10.84
CA LYS A 200 -8.20 12.56 -12.24
C LYS A 200 -7.87 13.99 -12.68
N ASN A 201 -8.90 14.82 -12.86
CA ASN A 201 -8.77 16.24 -13.20
C ASN A 201 -9.27 17.16 -12.09
N SER A 202 -9.72 16.60 -10.96
CA SER A 202 -10.14 17.35 -9.79
C SER A 202 -8.98 17.66 -8.87
N LEU A 203 -8.87 18.93 -8.47
CA LEU A 203 -7.93 19.41 -7.48
C LEU A 203 -8.69 20.04 -6.32
N LYS A 204 -8.24 19.82 -5.09
CA LYS A 204 -8.64 20.57 -3.91
C LYS A 204 -7.41 20.91 -3.09
N THR A 205 -7.28 22.17 -2.68
CA THR A 205 -6.17 22.62 -1.84
C THR A 205 -6.67 23.61 -0.79
N VAL A 206 -5.93 23.70 0.31
CA VAL A 206 -6.17 24.65 1.40
C VAL A 206 -4.92 25.49 1.62
N LEU A 207 -5.11 26.81 1.59
CA LEU A 207 -4.09 27.82 1.88
C LEU A 207 -4.40 28.45 3.23
N GLU A 208 -3.39 28.58 4.09
CA GLU A 208 -3.55 29.09 5.44
C GLU A 208 -2.38 30.01 5.82
N ASP A 209 -2.68 31.15 6.43
CA ASP A 209 -1.66 31.99 7.05
C ASP A 209 -1.10 31.35 8.34
N LYS A 210 -0.04 31.95 8.88
CA LYS A 210 0.68 31.39 10.04
C LYS A 210 -0.21 31.21 11.28
N ASP A 211 -1.17 32.12 11.47
CA ASP A 211 -2.04 32.18 12.64
C ASP A 211 -3.42 31.52 12.38
N ALA A 212 -3.61 30.93 11.20
CA ALA A 212 -4.87 30.33 10.74
C ALA A 212 -6.08 31.28 10.75
N GLU A 213 -5.84 32.60 10.73
CA GLU A 213 -6.90 33.60 10.63
C GLU A 213 -7.47 33.62 9.22
N ASN A 214 -6.63 33.54 8.19
CA ASN A 214 -7.05 33.53 6.81
C ASN A 214 -6.88 32.14 6.22
N LYS A 215 -8.01 31.54 5.83
CA LYS A 215 -8.08 30.23 5.21
C LYS A 215 -8.80 30.33 3.88
N PHE A 216 -8.11 29.90 2.82
CA PHE A 216 -8.70 29.76 1.50
C PHE A 216 -8.80 28.29 1.12
N THR A 217 -9.90 27.88 0.52
CA THR A 217 -10.03 26.56 -0.12
C THR A 217 -10.25 26.77 -1.59
N ILE A 218 -9.37 26.22 -2.42
CA ILE A 218 -9.52 26.24 -3.88
C ILE A 218 -9.88 24.82 -4.30
N SER A 219 -10.99 24.68 -5.01
CA SER A 219 -11.42 23.43 -5.64
C SER A 219 -11.50 23.67 -7.14
N SER A 220 -11.05 22.72 -7.97
CA SER A 220 -11.07 22.85 -9.42
C SER A 220 -11.37 21.52 -10.07
N ASP A 221 -12.03 21.56 -11.21
CA ASP A 221 -12.21 20.45 -12.14
C ASP A 221 -11.70 20.84 -13.55
N GLU A 222 -12.12 20.12 -14.60
CA GLU A 222 -11.72 20.42 -15.98
C GLU A 222 -12.28 21.74 -16.52
N LYS A 223 -13.36 22.26 -15.94
CA LYS A 223 -14.16 23.35 -16.52
C LYS A 223 -14.05 24.62 -15.72
N THR A 224 -13.96 24.51 -14.40
CA THR A 224 -14.10 25.64 -13.49
C THR A 224 -13.26 25.47 -12.23
N PHE A 225 -13.14 26.56 -11.48
CA PHE A 225 -12.66 26.54 -10.11
C PHE A 225 -13.60 27.31 -9.19
N LEU A 226 -13.58 26.93 -7.92
CA LEU A 226 -14.33 27.49 -6.81
C LEU A 226 -13.34 27.90 -5.72
N ILE A 227 -13.47 29.13 -5.23
CA ILE A 227 -12.61 29.67 -4.16
C ILE A 227 -13.50 30.06 -2.98
N MET A 228 -13.21 29.47 -1.83
CA MET A 228 -13.81 29.84 -0.55
C MET A 228 -12.80 30.61 0.30
N HIS A 229 -13.24 31.68 0.96
CA HIS A 229 -12.53 32.28 2.11
C HIS A 229 -13.35 31.99 3.36
N ARG A 230 -12.83 31.14 4.24
CA ARG A 230 -13.59 30.52 5.34
C ARG A 230 -14.90 29.90 4.81
N ASP A 231 -16.05 30.42 5.21
CA ASP A 231 -17.38 29.92 4.82
C ASP A 231 -18.01 30.72 3.67
N TYR A 232 -17.28 31.68 3.09
CA TYR A 232 -17.78 32.57 2.05
C TYR A 232 -17.21 32.22 0.67
N GLU A 233 -18.08 32.11 -0.33
CA GLU A 233 -17.69 31.75 -1.69
C GLU A 233 -17.34 32.99 -2.52
N ILE A 234 -16.05 33.16 -2.81
CA ILE A 234 -15.51 34.27 -3.63
C ILE A 234 -15.99 34.18 -5.08
N THR A 235 -16.04 32.97 -5.63
CA THR A 235 -16.35 32.74 -7.05
C THR A 235 -17.80 32.98 -7.43
N ARG A 236 -18.71 32.97 -6.45
CA ARG A 236 -20.15 33.23 -6.64
C ARG A 236 -20.51 34.70 -6.42
N ASP A 237 -19.72 35.44 -5.66
CA ASP A 237 -19.91 36.88 -5.48
C ASP A 237 -19.45 37.65 -6.72
N GLN A 238 -20.33 38.49 -7.27
CA GLN A 238 -20.07 39.19 -8.53
C GLN A 238 -18.90 40.19 -8.42
N GLU A 239 -18.77 40.91 -7.31
CA GLU A 239 -17.73 41.92 -7.12
C GLU A 239 -16.37 41.27 -6.84
N LEU A 240 -16.33 40.26 -5.97
CA LEU A 240 -15.08 39.53 -5.70
C LEU A 240 -14.63 38.72 -6.91
N ALA A 241 -15.54 38.05 -7.63
CA ALA A 241 -15.21 37.30 -8.83
C ALA A 241 -14.68 38.21 -9.96
N ALA A 242 -15.19 39.44 -10.07
CA ALA A 242 -14.67 40.44 -11.01
C ALA A 242 -13.29 40.97 -10.60
N ALA A 243 -12.97 41.01 -9.30
CA ALA A 243 -11.68 41.44 -8.80
C ALA A 243 -10.58 40.35 -8.82
N LEU A 244 -10.97 39.09 -9.09
CA LEU A 244 -10.07 37.94 -9.15
C LEU A 244 -9.26 37.93 -10.45
N ASN A 245 -7.95 37.71 -10.34
CA ASN A 245 -7.13 37.42 -11.52
C ASN A 245 -7.23 35.92 -11.85
N ARG A 246 -8.11 35.57 -12.80
CA ARG A 246 -8.38 34.17 -13.17
C ARG A 246 -7.15 33.48 -13.77
N ASP A 247 -6.40 34.15 -14.64
CA ASP A 247 -5.21 33.59 -15.28
C ASP A 247 -4.14 33.18 -14.25
N LEU A 248 -3.95 33.98 -13.19
CA LEU A 248 -3.03 33.62 -12.11
C LEU A 248 -3.52 32.42 -11.29
N VAL A 249 -4.83 32.31 -11.05
CA VAL A 249 -5.42 31.17 -10.34
C VAL A 249 -5.30 29.90 -11.18
N ASP A 250 -5.61 29.96 -12.48
CA ASP A 250 -5.49 28.82 -13.39
C ASP A 250 -4.04 28.34 -13.54
N SER A 251 -3.10 29.29 -13.65
CA SER A 251 -1.67 29.00 -13.65
C SER A 251 -1.23 28.33 -12.34
N PHE A 252 -1.71 28.83 -11.19
CA PHE A 252 -1.41 28.23 -9.88
C PHE A 252 -1.99 26.81 -9.74
N ILE A 253 -3.23 26.58 -10.17
CA ILE A 253 -3.87 25.25 -10.21
C ILE A 253 -3.06 24.29 -11.09
N THR A 254 -2.59 24.76 -12.25
CA THR A 254 -1.76 23.97 -13.17
C THR A 254 -0.45 23.55 -12.51
N LYS A 255 0.21 24.47 -11.79
CA LYS A 255 1.42 24.17 -11.02
C LYS A 255 1.16 23.22 -9.85
N LEU A 256 0.04 23.34 -9.16
CA LEU A 256 -0.38 22.38 -8.13
C LEU A 256 -0.61 20.97 -8.69
N LYS A 257 -1.13 20.85 -9.92
CA LYS A 257 -1.25 19.55 -10.60
C LYS A 257 0.14 18.98 -10.96
N GLY A 258 1.06 19.85 -11.38
CA GLY A 258 2.46 19.50 -11.69
C GLY A 258 3.34 19.20 -10.47
N PHE A 259 2.94 19.68 -9.28
CA PHE A 259 3.70 19.55 -8.04
C PHE A 259 4.15 18.11 -7.74
N PHE A 260 3.26 17.13 -7.92
CA PHE A 260 3.59 15.72 -7.64
C PHE A 260 4.62 15.13 -8.60
N THR A 261 4.80 15.71 -9.79
CA THR A 261 5.82 15.26 -10.74
C THR A 261 7.17 15.92 -10.44
N GLU A 262 7.15 17.18 -9.98
CA GLU A 262 8.36 17.98 -9.78
C GLU A 262 9.01 17.77 -8.40
N PHE A 263 8.21 17.60 -7.34
CA PHE A 263 8.69 17.64 -5.96
C PHE A 263 8.67 16.29 -5.23
N VAL A 264 8.15 15.23 -5.85
CA VAL A 264 8.26 13.87 -5.29
C VAL A 264 9.68 13.36 -5.54
N GLY A 265 10.46 13.22 -4.48
CA GLY A 265 11.84 12.72 -4.54
C GLY A 265 11.90 11.19 -4.64
N SER A 266 11.00 10.48 -3.95
CA SER A 266 10.87 9.03 -4.06
C SER A 266 9.48 8.55 -3.67
N LYS A 267 9.14 7.35 -4.16
CA LYS A 267 7.92 6.63 -3.78
C LYS A 267 8.30 5.32 -3.11
N LYS A 268 7.51 4.90 -2.13
CA LYS A 268 7.66 3.60 -1.48
C LYS A 268 6.31 2.89 -1.47
N LEU A 269 6.23 1.73 -2.12
CA LEU A 269 5.03 0.89 -2.07
C LEU A 269 4.83 0.36 -0.64
N ILE A 270 3.70 0.67 -0.03
CA ILE A 270 3.40 0.31 1.36
C ILE A 270 2.25 -0.68 1.49
N ASN A 271 1.37 -0.76 0.50
CA ASN A 271 0.20 -1.62 0.57
C ASN A 271 -0.29 -2.00 -0.84
N ILE A 272 -0.76 -3.24 -0.98
CA ILE A 272 -1.44 -3.75 -2.17
C ILE A 272 -2.65 -4.54 -1.67
N THR A 273 -3.83 -4.24 -2.21
CA THR A 273 -5.06 -4.97 -1.90
C THR A 273 -5.72 -5.48 -3.17
N LEU A 274 -6.22 -6.72 -3.09
CA LEU A 274 -6.98 -7.38 -4.14
C LEU A 274 -8.29 -7.87 -3.52
N ASP A 275 -9.43 -7.44 -4.08
CA ASP A 275 -10.76 -7.69 -3.49
C ASP A 275 -10.88 -7.15 -2.05
N GLY A 276 -10.22 -6.03 -1.76
CA GLY A 276 -10.18 -5.42 -0.42
C GLY A 276 -9.30 -6.14 0.60
N LYS A 277 -8.64 -7.25 0.23
CA LYS A 277 -7.74 -8.01 1.11
C LYS A 277 -6.28 -7.68 0.82
N ASN A 278 -5.44 -7.61 1.85
CA ASN A 278 -4.01 -7.33 1.68
C ASN A 278 -3.30 -8.50 0.99
N VAL A 279 -2.69 -8.22 -0.16
CA VAL A 279 -2.05 -9.21 -1.04
C VAL A 279 -0.88 -9.91 -0.37
N ILE A 280 -0.10 -9.18 0.43
CA ILE A 280 1.10 -9.70 1.07
C ILE A 280 0.72 -10.58 2.27
N LYS A 281 -0.17 -10.09 3.14
CA LYS A 281 -0.56 -10.79 4.37
C LYS A 281 -1.34 -12.08 4.13
N GLU A 282 -2.08 -12.13 3.03
CA GLU A 282 -2.94 -13.26 2.66
C GLU A 282 -2.28 -14.21 1.65
N ASP A 283 -0.99 -14.04 1.33
CA ASP A 283 -0.26 -14.86 0.35
C ASP A 283 -0.96 -14.90 -1.03
N ARG A 284 -1.30 -13.71 -1.54
CA ARG A 284 -2.02 -13.50 -2.82
C ARG A 284 -1.22 -12.70 -3.85
N VAL A 285 0.11 -12.61 -3.71
CA VAL A 285 1.02 -11.99 -4.68
C VAL A 285 0.84 -12.61 -6.04
N PHE A 286 0.81 -13.94 -6.16
CA PHE A 286 0.57 -14.59 -7.45
C PHE A 286 -0.82 -14.27 -8.02
N ASP A 287 -1.87 -14.18 -7.19
CA ASP A 287 -3.19 -13.72 -7.64
C ASP A 287 -3.16 -12.29 -8.20
N CYS A 288 -2.41 -11.41 -7.53
CA CYS A 288 -2.19 -10.05 -8.01
C CYS A 288 -1.49 -10.03 -9.38
N LEU A 289 -0.44 -10.85 -9.55
CA LEU A 289 0.24 -10.99 -10.84
C LEU A 289 -0.66 -11.55 -11.93
N LYS A 290 -1.59 -12.48 -11.62
CA LYS A 290 -2.58 -13.00 -12.57
C LYS A 290 -3.53 -11.90 -13.08
N LEU A 291 -3.97 -10.99 -12.21
CA LEU A 291 -4.77 -9.84 -12.64
C LEU A 291 -3.98 -8.93 -13.58
N ILE A 292 -2.73 -8.63 -13.23
CA ILE A 292 -1.83 -7.78 -14.05
C ILE A 292 -1.55 -8.44 -15.40
N ALA A 293 -1.27 -9.74 -15.42
CA ALA A 293 -1.14 -10.53 -16.64
C ALA A 293 -2.40 -10.47 -17.50
N SER A 294 -3.59 -10.52 -16.89
CA SER A 294 -4.86 -10.40 -17.62
C SER A 294 -5.05 -9.00 -18.23
N ILE A 295 -4.63 -7.94 -17.53
CA ILE A 295 -4.61 -6.57 -18.06
C ILE A 295 -3.71 -6.50 -19.29
N TYR A 296 -2.47 -6.98 -19.20
CA TYR A 296 -1.56 -6.99 -20.33
C TYR A 296 -2.01 -7.93 -21.45
N GLY A 297 -2.60 -9.08 -21.14
CA GLY A 297 -3.12 -10.02 -22.12
C GLY A 297 -4.21 -9.42 -23.01
N ARG A 298 -5.02 -8.49 -22.49
CA ARG A 298 -5.95 -7.68 -23.31
C ARG A 298 -5.18 -6.85 -24.35
N LEU A 299 -4.12 -6.17 -23.94
CA LEU A 299 -3.28 -5.35 -24.84
C LEU A 299 -2.52 -6.20 -25.86
N VAL A 300 -1.96 -7.33 -25.42
CA VAL A 300 -1.27 -8.29 -26.30
C VAL A 300 -2.21 -8.78 -27.38
N LYS A 301 -3.43 -9.19 -27.01
CA LYS A 301 -4.45 -9.62 -27.97
C LYS A 301 -4.74 -8.53 -29.01
N GLU A 302 -4.95 -7.28 -28.58
CA GLU A 302 -5.17 -6.17 -29.51
C GLU A 302 -3.99 -5.91 -30.44
N CYS A 303 -2.74 -6.09 -29.95
CA CYS A 303 -1.55 -5.95 -30.78
C CYS A 303 -1.44 -7.06 -31.81
N LEU A 304 -1.75 -8.31 -31.44
CA LEU A 304 -1.73 -9.46 -32.34
C LEU A 304 -2.81 -9.34 -33.42
N GLU A 305 -4.04 -8.96 -33.06
CA GLU A 305 -5.15 -8.78 -34.03
C GLU A 305 -4.88 -7.68 -35.06
N LYS A 306 -4.05 -6.69 -34.72
CA LYS A 306 -3.62 -5.60 -35.61
C LYS A 306 -2.23 -5.85 -36.25
N GLY A 307 -1.56 -6.91 -35.83
CA GLY A 307 -0.21 -7.27 -36.26
C GLY A 307 -0.20 -7.97 -37.61
N TYR A 308 0.99 -8.16 -38.16
CA TYR A 308 1.17 -8.89 -39.42
C TYR A 308 1.25 -10.42 -39.22
N THR A 309 1.50 -10.87 -37.99
CA THR A 309 1.67 -12.27 -37.61
C THR A 309 1.07 -12.54 -36.23
N GLU A 310 0.55 -13.74 -36.02
CA GLU A 310 0.01 -14.18 -34.73
C GLU A 310 1.10 -14.58 -33.73
N GLU A 311 2.37 -14.64 -34.16
CA GLU A 311 3.52 -15.08 -33.36
C GLU A 311 4.34 -13.94 -32.74
N GLU A 312 4.16 -12.72 -33.21
CA GLU A 312 4.94 -11.56 -32.79
C GLU A 312 4.03 -10.40 -32.38
N ILE A 313 4.32 -9.84 -31.21
CA ILE A 313 3.63 -8.68 -30.68
C ILE A 313 4.37 -7.43 -31.20
N THR A 314 3.74 -6.70 -32.12
CA THR A 314 4.27 -5.44 -32.65
C THR A 314 3.64 -4.24 -31.95
N ILE A 315 4.45 -3.37 -31.36
CA ILE A 315 4.00 -2.13 -30.72
C ILE A 315 4.59 -0.95 -31.49
N LYS A 316 3.72 -0.09 -32.03
CA LYS A 316 4.12 1.14 -32.73
C LYS A 316 4.09 2.32 -31.77
N ILE A 317 5.18 3.06 -31.70
CA ILE A 317 5.36 4.19 -30.79
C ILE A 317 5.64 5.43 -31.63
N GLU A 318 4.88 6.49 -31.41
CA GLU A 318 5.15 7.80 -31.98
C GLU A 318 5.76 8.69 -30.89
N GLU A 319 7.02 9.07 -31.08
CA GLU A 319 7.76 9.90 -30.13
C GLU A 319 7.39 11.39 -30.30
N PRO A 320 7.60 12.21 -29.25
CA PRO A 320 7.44 13.66 -29.34
C PRO A 320 8.38 14.23 -30.41
N GLY A 321 7.82 14.61 -31.57
CA GLY A 321 8.58 15.01 -32.76
C GLY A 321 8.17 14.28 -34.04
N GLY A 322 7.30 13.27 -33.95
CA GLY A 322 6.74 12.55 -35.09
C GLY A 322 7.59 11.38 -35.58
N THR A 323 8.71 11.09 -34.92
CA THR A 323 9.50 9.88 -35.16
C THR A 323 8.69 8.66 -34.76
N ARG A 324 8.55 7.69 -35.66
CA ARG A 324 7.87 6.42 -35.39
C ARG A 324 8.90 5.32 -35.19
N THR A 325 8.80 4.63 -34.07
CA THR A 325 9.58 3.44 -33.76
C THR A 325 8.65 2.24 -33.59
N GLU A 326 9.14 1.05 -33.91
CA GLU A 326 8.41 -0.20 -33.69
C GLU A 326 9.22 -1.07 -32.73
N LYS A 327 8.54 -1.67 -31.75
CA LYS A 327 9.10 -2.69 -30.85
C LYS A 327 8.44 -4.01 -31.15
N TYR A 328 9.25 -5.07 -31.19
CA TYR A 328 8.82 -6.43 -31.49
C TYR A 328 9.12 -7.32 -30.29
N LEU A 329 8.18 -8.21 -29.96
CA LEU A 329 8.32 -9.19 -28.89
C LEU A 329 7.77 -10.54 -29.38
N GLU A 330 8.62 -11.56 -29.41
CA GLU A 330 8.20 -12.91 -29.80
C GLU A 330 7.44 -13.61 -28.67
N LYS A 331 6.30 -14.24 -28.97
CA LYS A 331 5.52 -15.03 -27.98
C LYS A 331 6.36 -16.17 -27.39
N SER A 332 7.15 -16.83 -28.22
CA SER A 332 8.03 -17.95 -27.86
C SER A 332 9.07 -17.54 -26.80
N GLU A 333 9.63 -16.34 -26.92
CA GLU A 333 10.59 -15.80 -25.95
C GLU A 333 9.92 -15.52 -24.60
N ILE A 334 8.77 -14.85 -24.60
CA ILE A 334 8.01 -14.58 -23.37
C ILE A 334 7.62 -15.90 -22.69
N LEU A 335 7.10 -16.86 -23.46
CA LEU A 335 6.72 -18.17 -22.95
C LEU A 335 7.93 -18.92 -22.35
N ARG A 336 9.08 -18.91 -23.04
CA ARG A 336 10.30 -19.54 -22.53
C ARG A 336 10.72 -18.92 -21.20
N GLU A 337 10.72 -17.59 -21.11
CA GLU A 337 11.12 -16.90 -19.89
C GLU A 337 10.17 -17.16 -18.73
N LEU A 338 8.85 -17.19 -18.96
CA LEU A 338 7.87 -17.49 -17.91
C LEU A 338 7.93 -18.96 -17.48
N SER A 339 8.19 -19.88 -18.42
CA SER A 339 8.26 -21.32 -18.13
C SER A 339 9.36 -21.65 -17.11
N THR A 340 10.38 -20.81 -16.94
CA THR A 340 11.41 -21.00 -15.90
C THR A 340 10.88 -20.87 -14.47
N ILE A 341 9.69 -20.29 -14.29
CA ILE A 341 9.01 -20.15 -12.99
C ILE A 341 8.27 -21.45 -12.62
N GLY A 342 7.98 -22.31 -13.60
CA GLY A 342 7.17 -23.52 -13.45
C GLY A 342 5.69 -23.27 -13.74
N LYS A 343 4.81 -23.99 -13.03
CA LYS A 343 3.35 -23.98 -13.27
C LYS A 343 2.75 -22.58 -13.20
N GLU A 344 3.18 -21.78 -12.21
CA GLU A 344 2.72 -20.39 -12.07
C GLU A 344 3.11 -19.55 -13.29
N GLY A 345 4.29 -19.78 -13.85
CA GLY A 345 4.72 -19.12 -15.08
C GLY A 345 3.90 -19.51 -16.30
N GLU A 346 3.55 -20.80 -16.42
CA GLU A 346 2.64 -21.26 -17.47
C GLU A 346 1.26 -20.62 -17.36
N ASP A 347 0.71 -20.50 -16.15
CA ASP A 347 -0.57 -19.84 -15.90
C ASP A 347 -0.51 -18.35 -16.32
N LEU A 348 0.58 -17.64 -15.98
CA LEU A 348 0.79 -16.26 -16.45
C LEU A 348 0.90 -16.18 -17.97
N ALA A 349 1.57 -17.13 -18.61
CA ALA A 349 1.73 -17.17 -20.07
C ALA A 349 0.38 -17.31 -20.79
N THR A 350 -0.52 -18.15 -20.25
CA THR A 350 -1.90 -18.28 -20.76
C THR A 350 -2.69 -16.98 -20.60
N LEU A 351 -2.62 -16.33 -19.43
CA LEU A 351 -3.30 -15.06 -19.18
C LEU A 351 -2.80 -13.92 -20.07
N LEU A 352 -1.49 -13.90 -20.35
CA LEU A 352 -0.84 -12.97 -21.27
C LEU A 352 -1.16 -13.22 -22.75
N ARG A 353 -1.85 -14.32 -23.09
CA ARG A 353 -2.16 -14.73 -24.47
C ARG A 353 -0.92 -15.05 -25.33
N VAL A 354 0.17 -15.49 -24.67
CA VAL A 354 1.38 -15.98 -25.35
C VAL A 354 1.49 -17.50 -25.38
N LYS A 355 0.52 -18.19 -24.76
CA LYS A 355 0.29 -19.63 -24.79
C LYS A 355 -1.20 -19.86 -25.06
N GLU A 356 -1.54 -20.90 -25.83
CA GLU A 356 -2.93 -21.35 -25.97
C GLU A 356 -3.47 -21.87 -24.62
N ALA A 357 -4.79 -21.72 -24.42
CA ALA A 357 -5.46 -22.03 -23.17
C ALA A 357 -5.70 -23.53 -22.98
#